data_AF-A0A222FMN9-F1
#
_entry.id   AF-A0A222FMN9-F1
#
_cell.length_a   1.000
_cell.length_b   1.000
_cell.length_c   1.000
_cell.angle_alpha   90.00
_cell.angle_beta   90.00
_cell.angle_gamma   90.00
#
_symmetry.space_group_name_H-M   'P 1'
#
loop_
_entity.id
_entity.type
_entity.pdbx_description
1 polymer ?
#
loop_
_entity_poly.entity_id
_entity_poly.type
_entity_poly.pdbx_seq_one_letter_code
_entity_poly.pdbx_strand_id
1 'polypeptide(L)' 'MDIIYALVPLSLVLLSVAIGIFFWAVRSGQFDDMDSPAHKILFDDDESDPTPEDRDKPRD' A
#
# COMPACT_ATOMS: atom_id res chain seq x y z
N MET A 1 23.15 9.97 -36.55
CA MET A 1 21.75 9.47 -36.52
C MET A 1 21.67 8.01 -36.06
N ASP A 2 22.80 7.37 -35.75
CA ASP A 2 22.85 5.93 -35.47
C ASP A 2 22.37 5.55 -34.06
N ILE A 3 22.44 6.50 -33.12
CA ILE A 3 21.98 6.30 -31.74
C ILE A 3 20.48 5.98 -31.66
N ILE A 4 19.69 6.44 -32.64
CA ILE A 4 18.25 6.18 -32.70
C ILE A 4 17.99 4.67 -32.83
N TYR A 5 18.85 3.93 -33.54
CA TYR A 5 18.72 2.48 -33.67
C TYR A 5 18.98 1.73 -32.35
N ALA A 6 19.69 2.34 -31.39
CA ALA A 6 19.85 1.79 -30.05
C ALA A 6 18.73 2.25 -29.09
N LEU A 7 18.31 3.52 -29.19
CA LEU A 7 17.33 4.10 -28.28
C LEU A 7 15.91 3.61 -28.52
N VAL A 8 15.51 3.36 -29.77
CA VAL A 8 14.14 2.87 -30.08
C VAL A 8 13.90 1.45 -29.53
N PRO A 9 14.79 0.46 -29.73
CA PRO A 9 14.60 -0.85 -29.11
C PRO A 9 14.69 -0.79 -27.59
N LEU A 10 15.62 0.01 -27.05
CA LEU A 10 15.77 0.16 -25.59
C LEU A 10 14.50 0.74 -24.96
N SER A 11 13.89 1.76 -25.57
CA SER A 11 12.65 2.35 -25.06
C SER A 11 11.47 1.37 -25.14
N LEU A 12 11.37 0.56 -26.19
CA LEU A 12 10.35 -0.49 -26.32
C LEU A 12 10.50 -1.56 -25.23
N VAL A 13 11.74 -1.96 -24.90
CA VAL A 13 12.01 -2.91 -23.81
C VAL A 13 11.61 -2.30 -22.47
N LEU A 14 12.04 -1.06 -22.18
CA LEU A 14 11.70 -0.38 -20.94
C LEU A 14 10.18 -0.18 -20.79
N LEU A 15 9.49 0.20 -21.86
CA LEU A 15 8.04 0.32 -21.88
C LEU A 15 7.37 -1.02 -21.60
N SER A 16 7.83 -2.10 -22.23
CA SER A 16 7.30 -3.45 -22.02
C SER A 16 7.50 -3.93 -20.58
N VAL A 17 8.66 -3.64 -19.98
CA VAL A 17 8.94 -3.93 -18.57
C VAL A 17 8.03 -3.12 -17.65
N ALA A 18 7.86 -1.82 -17.90
CA ALA A 18 6.98 -0.97 -17.10
C ALA A 18 5.52 -1.47 -17.14
N ILE A 19 5.03 -1.85 -18.33
CA ILE A 19 3.69 -2.44 -18.50
C ILE A 19 3.59 -3.77 -17.74
N GLY A 20 4.60 -4.64 -17.83
CA GLY A 20 4.62 -5.92 -17.12
C GLY A 20 4.58 -5.75 -15.60
N ILE A 21 5.38 -4.84 -15.05
CA ILE A 21 5.36 -4.49 -13.63
C ILE A 21 4.00 -3.94 -13.22
N PHE A 22 3.41 -3.05 -14.02
CA PHE A 22 2.09 -2.48 -13.75
C PHE A 22 1.02 -3.57 -13.65
N PHE A 23 0.96 -4.49 -14.63
CA PHE A 23 -0.01 -5.60 -14.59
C PHE A 23 0.23 -6.54 -13.42
N TRP A 24 1.49 -6.81 -13.05
CA TRP A 24 1.83 -7.59 -11.87
C TRP A 24 1.35 -6.91 -10.59
N ALA A 25 1.60 -5.60 -10.43
CA ALA A 25 1.15 -4.83 -9.27
C ALA A 25 -0.37 -4.81 -9.13
N VAL A 26 -1.09 -4.60 -10.24
CA VAL A 26 -2.57 -4.67 -10.27
C VAL A 26 -3.06 -6.06 -9.87
N ARG A 27 -2.46 -7.14 -10.41
CA ARG A 27 -2.83 -8.52 -10.06
C ARG A 27 -2.48 -8.87 -8.62
N SER A 28 -1.45 -8.27 -8.04
CA SER A 28 -0.99 -8.54 -6.68
C SER A 28 -1.92 -7.98 -5.60
N GLY A 29 -2.98 -7.25 -5.97
CA GLY A 29 -3.94 -6.69 -5.02
C GLY A 29 -3.37 -5.53 -4.21
N GLN A 30 -2.26 -4.91 -4.63
CA GLN A 30 -1.64 -3.78 -3.92
C GLN A 30 -2.60 -2.58 -3.76
N PHE A 31 -3.60 -2.47 -4.64
CA PHE A 31 -4.62 -1.42 -4.59
C PHE A 31 -5.86 -1.80 -3.78
N ASP A 32 -5.96 -3.03 -3.29
CA ASP A 32 -7.13 -3.54 -2.56
C ASP A 32 -7.15 -3.03 -1.10
N ASP A 33 -6.00 -2.63 -0.55
CA ASP A 33 -5.84 -2.17 0.83
C ASP A 33 -5.72 -0.63 0.95
N MET A 34 -6.32 0.12 0.01
CA MET A 34 -6.34 1.59 0.08
C MET A 34 -7.35 2.15 1.11
N ASP A 35 -8.29 1.32 1.59
CA ASP A 35 -9.34 1.71 2.53
C ASP A 35 -8.94 1.56 4.01
N SER A 36 -7.91 0.75 4.31
CA SER A 36 -7.46 0.46 5.68
C SER A 36 -6.92 1.68 6.47
N PRO A 37 -6.17 2.63 5.87
CA PRO A 37 -5.67 3.80 6.60
C PRO A 37 -6.77 4.80 6.98
N ALA A 38 -7.84 4.90 6.18
CA ALA A 38 -8.91 5.87 6.38
C ALA A 38 -9.80 5.52 7.59
N HIS A 39 -9.99 4.22 7.84
CA HIS A 39 -10.76 3.75 8.98
C HIS A 39 -10.01 3.89 10.32
N LYS A 40 -8.67 3.81 10.33
CA LYS A 40 -7.88 4.01 11.54
C LYS A 40 -8.03 5.41 12.15
N ILE A 41 -7.99 6.45 11.31
CA ILE A 41 -8.10 7.84 11.79
C ILE A 41 -9.45 8.13 12.50
N LEU A 42 -10.52 7.42 12.13
CA LEU A 42 -11.85 7.66 12.70
C LEU A 42 -12.14 6.82 13.96
N PHE A 43 -11.42 5.70 14.17
CA PHE A 43 -11.70 4.73 15.22
C PHE A 43 -10.54 4.48 16.20
N ASP A 44 -9.34 5.03 15.95
CA ASP A 44 -8.17 4.89 16.84
C ASP A 44 -8.36 5.59 18.21
N ASP A 45 -9.33 6.51 18.35
CA ASP A 45 -9.60 7.23 19.61
C ASP A 45 -10.50 6.45 20.59
N ASP A 46 -11.20 5.39 20.14
CA ASP A 46 -12.19 4.66 20.97
C ASP A 46 -11.62 3.41 21.68
N GLU A 47 -10.44 2.88 21.27
CA GLU A 47 -9.88 1.65 21.84
C GLU A 47 -8.99 1.87 23.09
N SER A 48 -8.86 3.10 23.57
CA SER A 48 -7.98 3.42 24.71
C SER A 48 -8.68 4.07 25.92
N ASP A 49 -10.00 3.95 26.04
CA ASP A 49 -10.64 4.22 27.33
C ASP A 49 -10.68 2.92 28.16
N PRO A 50 -9.81 2.75 29.18
CA PRO A 50 -9.92 1.62 30.07
C PRO A 50 -11.29 1.66 30.75
N THR A 51 -12.11 0.66 30.47
CA THR A 51 -13.43 0.48 31.08
C THR A 51 -13.30 0.69 32.59
N PRO A 52 -14.21 1.44 33.25
CA PRO A 52 -14.12 1.73 34.69
C PRO A 52 -13.97 0.49 35.58
N GLU A 53 -14.37 -0.69 35.07
CA GLU A 53 -14.25 -1.99 35.73
C GLU A 53 -12.79 -2.44 35.96
N ASP A 54 -11.82 -1.98 35.16
CA ASP A 54 -10.41 -2.32 35.32
C ASP A 54 -9.68 -1.41 36.33
N ARG A 55 -10.32 -0.30 36.76
CA ARG A 55 -9.78 0.62 37.77
C ARG A 55 -10.03 0.17 39.21
N ASP A 56 -10.95 -0.77 39.42
CA ASP A 56 -11.39 -1.22 40.76
C ASP A 56 -10.87 -2.62 41.13
N LYS A 57 -10.00 -3.22 40.29
CA LYS A 57 -9.36 -4.48 40.64
C LYS A 57 -8.23 -4.21 41.65
N PRO A 58 -8.27 -4.82 42.85
CA PRO A 58 -7.15 -4.76 43.78
C PRO A 58 -5.92 -5.32 43.07
N ARG A 59 -4.80 -4.61 43.12
CA ARG A 59 -3.51 -5.13 42.68
C ARG A 59 -2.98 -5.98 43.82
N ASP A 60 -3.20 -7.29 43.70
CA ASP A 60 -2.62 -8.33 44.56
C ASP A 60 -1.08 -8.31 44.50
#